data_AF-A0A1H8FQK0-F1
#
_entry.id   AF-A0A1H8FQK0-F1
#
_cell.length_a   1.000
_cell.length_b   1.000
_cell.length_c   1.000
_cell.angle_alpha   90.00
_cell.angle_beta   90.00
_cell.angle_gamma   90.00
#
_symmetry.space_group_name_H-M   'P 1'
#
loop_
_entity.id
_entity.type
_entity.pdbx_description
1 polymer ?
#
loop_
_entity_poly.entity_id
_entity_poly.type
_entity_poly.pdbx_seq_one_letter_code
_entity_poly.pdbx_strand_id
1 'polypeptide(L)' 'MAVEARTGVFTDGRLLPAVTGIARAAAAAGAIIAEQERAWIAGQEERAAKDRRLLAIPFFVAAAARPAR' A
#
# COMPACT_ATOMS: atom_id res chain seq x y z
N MET A 1 24.73 7.38 -11.08
CA MET A 1 23.49 6.72 -10.63
C MET A 1 22.62 7.79 -10.00
N ALA A 2 21.33 7.81 -10.31
CA ALA A 2 20.35 8.70 -9.69
C ALA A 2 19.17 7.87 -9.20
N VAL A 3 18.55 8.28 -8.09
CA VAL A 3 17.30 7.72 -7.58
C VAL A 3 16.35 8.87 -7.33
N GLU A 4 15.15 8.77 -7.88
CA GLU A 4 14.05 9.68 -7.60
C GLU A 4 12.95 8.93 -6.84
N ALA A 5 12.39 9.57 -5.83
CA ALA A 5 11.23 9.05 -5.10
C ALA A 5 10.00 9.92 -5.38
N ARG A 6 8.90 9.32 -5.78
CA ARG A 6 7.59 9.96 -5.91
C ARG A 6 6.57 9.20 -5.08
N THR A 7 5.74 9.90 -4.32
CA THR A 7 4.73 9.26 -3.48
C THR A 7 3.33 9.60 -3.97
N GLY A 8 2.57 8.58 -4.36
CA GLY A 8 1.13 8.71 -4.58
C GLY A 8 0.41 8.72 -3.24
N VAL A 9 -0.38 9.76 -2.97
CA VAL A 9 -1.20 9.87 -1.75
C VAL A 9 -2.67 9.77 -2.13
N PHE A 10 -3.38 8.83 -1.51
CA PHE A 10 -4.78 8.55 -1.77
C PHE A 10 -5.56 8.60 -0.47
N THR A 11 -6.57 9.47 -0.43
CA THR A 11 -7.43 9.66 0.75
C THR A 11 -8.84 9.09 0.57
N ASP A 12 -9.23 8.82 -0.66
CA ASP A 12 -10.53 8.20 -0.98
C ASP A 12 -10.50 6.67 -0.94
N GLY A 13 -11.67 6.05 -1.15
CA GLY A 13 -11.86 4.61 -1.14
C GLY A 13 -11.42 3.86 -2.40
N ARG A 14 -10.91 4.52 -3.45
CA ARG A 14 -10.64 3.86 -4.76
C ARG A 14 -9.64 2.72 -4.67
N LEU A 15 -8.69 2.81 -3.75
CA LEU A 15 -7.67 1.77 -3.51
C LEU A 15 -7.99 0.83 -2.35
N LEU A 16 -9.22 0.85 -1.82
CA LEU A 16 -9.64 -0.05 -0.76
C LEU A 16 -9.51 -1.54 -1.18
N PRO A 17 -9.89 -1.97 -2.40
CA PRO A 17 -9.71 -3.37 -2.82
C PRO A 17 -8.25 -3.84 -2.81
N ALA A 18 -7.31 -2.96 -3.22
CA ALA A 18 -5.89 -3.27 -3.19
C ALA A 18 -5.39 -3.45 -1.75
N VAL A 19 -5.83 -2.57 -0.84
CA VAL A 19 -5.45 -2.60 0.57
C VAL A 19 -6.00 -3.84 1.28
N THR A 20 -7.27 -4.20 1.06
CA THR A 20 -7.84 -5.44 1.62
C THR A 20 -7.21 -6.69 1.01
N GLY A 21 -6.82 -6.64 -0.27
CA GLY A 21 -6.04 -7.70 -0.92
C GLY A 21 -4.69 -7.97 -0.23
N ILE A 22 -3.98 -6.93 0.22
CA ILE A 22 -2.71 -7.09 0.95
C ILE A 22 -2.93 -7.80 2.30
N ALA A 23 -3.97 -7.45 3.04
CA ALA A 23 -4.28 -8.13 4.31
C ALA A 23 -4.64 -9.60 4.10
N ARG A 24 -5.44 -9.92 3.08
CA ARG A 24 -5.74 -11.30 2.69
C ARG A 24 -4.48 -12.09 2.35
N ALA A 25 -3.59 -11.49 1.56
CA ALA A 25 -2.32 -12.12 1.20
C ALA A 25 -1.41 -12.35 2.44
N ALA A 26 -1.37 -11.39 3.37
CA ALA A 26 -0.63 -11.53 4.61
C ALA A 26 -1.18 -12.68 5.49
N ALA A 27 -2.50 -12.81 5.58
CA ALA A 27 -3.14 -13.92 6.28
C ALA A 27 -2.85 -15.26 5.60
N ALA A 28 -2.95 -15.33 4.26
CA ALA A 28 -2.63 -16.53 3.48
C ALA A 28 -1.16 -16.95 3.61
N ALA A 29 -0.25 -15.98 3.77
CA ALA A 29 1.17 -16.24 4.04
C ALA A 29 1.46 -16.60 5.51
N GLY A 30 0.46 -16.62 6.39
CA GLY A 30 0.62 -16.88 7.82
C GLY A 30 1.32 -15.74 8.59
N ALA A 31 1.46 -14.55 7.98
CA ALA A 31 2.08 -13.40 8.62
C ALA A 31 1.16 -12.77 9.69
N ILE A 32 -0.15 -12.96 9.56
CA ILE A 32 -1.18 -12.54 10.51
C ILE A 32 -2.25 -13.62 10.65
N ILE A 33 -2.97 -13.62 11.77
CA ILE A 33 -4.13 -14.51 11.96
C ILE A 33 -5.39 -13.91 11.34
N ALA A 34 -6.38 -14.76 11.06
CA ALA A 34 -7.63 -14.36 10.42
C ALA A 34 -8.42 -13.29 11.20
N GLU A 35 -8.30 -13.26 12.53
CA GLU A 35 -8.93 -12.20 13.34
C GLU A 35 -8.29 -10.83 13.11
N GLN A 36 -6.96 -10.78 13.04
CA GLN A 36 -6.21 -9.56 12.75
C GLN A 36 -6.52 -9.03 11.34
N GLU A 37 -6.61 -9.94 10.36
CA GLU A 37 -7.03 -9.60 9.00
C GLU A 37 -8.42 -8.94 8.99
N ARG A 38 -9.42 -9.60 9.58
CA ARG A 38 -10.81 -9.08 9.61
C ARG A 38 -10.89 -7.74 10.33
N ALA A 39 -10.28 -7.62 11.50
CA ALA A 39 -10.28 -6.38 12.27
C ALA A 39 -9.62 -5.23 11.49
N TRP A 40 -8.53 -5.51 10.79
CA TRP A 40 -7.84 -4.51 9.98
C TRP A 40 -8.68 -4.08 8.77
N ILE A 41 -9.25 -5.02 8.03
CA ILE A 41 -10.13 -4.74 6.87
C ILE A 41 -11.31 -3.86 7.30
N ALA A 42 -12.01 -4.22 8.37
CA ALA A 42 -13.12 -3.44 8.90
C ALA A 42 -12.69 -1.99 9.24
N GLY A 43 -11.52 -1.82 9.84
CA GLY A 43 -10.97 -0.49 10.13
C GLY A 43 -10.62 0.31 8.87
N GLN A 44 -10.20 -0.34 7.77
CA GLN A 44 -9.96 0.35 6.50
C GLN A 44 -11.27 0.76 5.81
N GLU A 45 -12.29 -0.09 5.85
CA GLU A 45 -13.63 0.20 5.35
C GLU A 45 -14.27 1.39 6.09
N GLU A 46 -14.20 1.40 7.42
CA GLU A 46 -14.70 2.51 8.24
C GLU A 46 -13.98 3.83 7.92
N ARG A 47 -12.65 3.80 7.76
CA ARG A 47 -11.87 4.98 7.39
C ARG A 47 -12.21 5.48 6.00
N ALA A 48 -12.43 4.59 5.04
CA ALA A 48 -12.86 4.95 3.70
C ALA A 48 -14.25 5.59 3.69
N ALA A 49 -15.18 5.07 4.50
CA ALA A 49 -16.54 5.62 4.62
C ALA A 49 -16.58 7.01 5.28
N LYS A 50 -15.57 7.36 6.08
CA LYS A 50 -15.48 8.65 6.79
C LYS A 50 -14.55 9.67 6.09
N ASP A 51 -14.09 9.41 4.87
CA ASP A 51 -13.06 10.21 4.16
C ASP A 51 -11.79 10.45 4.99
N ARG A 52 -11.49 9.53 5.91
CA ARG A 52 -10.33 9.58 6.83
C ARG A 52 -9.29 8.53 6.49
N ARG A 53 -9.36 7.95 5.28
CA ARG A 53 -8.37 6.99 4.81
C ARG A 53 -7.13 7.73 4.35
N LEU A 54 -5.97 7.10 4.58
CA LEU A 54 -4.70 7.54 4.02
C LEU A 54 -3.96 6.30 3.52
N LEU A 55 -3.66 6.27 2.23
CA LEU A 55 -2.72 5.34 1.64
C LEU A 55 -1.64 6.13 0.92
N ALA A 56 -0.39 5.91 1.31
CA ALA A 56 0.78 6.46 0.64
C ALA A 56 1.55 5.33 -0.03
N ILE A 57 1.76 5.42 -1.33
CA ILE A 57 2.55 4.46 -2.11
C ILE A 57 3.79 5.18 -2.64
N PRO A 58 4.98 4.92 -2.06
CA PRO A 58 6.22 5.45 -2.59
C PRO A 58 6.69 4.63 -3.80
N PHE A 59 7.02 5.32 -4.87
CA PHE A 59 7.64 4.79 -6.09
C PHE A 59 9.08 5.29 -6.16
N PHE A 60 10.03 4.37 -6.18
CA PHE A 60 11.45 4.69 -6.33
C PHE A 60 11.90 4.33 -7.74
N VAL A 61 12.40 5.31 -8.48
CA VAL A 61 12.92 5.15 -9.84
C VAL A 61 14.43 5.33 -9.80
N ALA A 62 15.16 4.26 -10.10
CA ALA A 62 16.62 4.26 -10.14
C ALA A 62 17.11 4.21 -11.59
N ALA A 63 18.05 5.09 -11.93
CA ALA A 63 18.70 5.12 -13.24
C ALA A 63 20.23 5.08 -13.09
N ALA A 64 20.86 4.25 -13.91
CA ALA A 64 22.31 4.20 -14.03
C ALA A 64 22.71 4.18 -15.51
N ALA A 65 23.73 4.97 -15.85
CA ALA A 65 24.36 4.94 -17.16
C ALA A 65 25.69 4.19 -17.06
N ARG A 66 26.07 3.51 -18.15
CA ARG A 66 27.41 2.92 -18.27
C ARG A 66 28.43 4.06 -18.41
N PRO A 67 29.58 4.00 -17.72
CA PRO A 67 30.67 4.95 -17.95
C PRO A 67 31.11 4.93 -19.42
N ALA A 68 31.35 6.09 -20.01
CA ALA A 68 32.03 6.17 -21.30
C ALA A 68 33.45 5.62 -21.15
N ARG A 69 33.90 4.84 -22.14
CA ARG A 69 35.22 4.20 -22.16
C ARG A 69 36.35 5.21 -22.25
#